data_AF-A0A0T5ZTF0-F1
#
_entry.id   AF-A0A0T5ZTF0-F1
#
_cell.length_a   1.000
_cell.length_b   1.000
_cell.length_c   1.000
_cell.angle_alpha   90.00
_cell.angle_beta   90.00
_cell.angle_gamma   90.00
#
_symmetry.space_group_name_H-M   'P 1'
#
loop_
_entity.id
_entity.type
_entity.pdbx_description
1 polymer ?
#
loop_
_entity_poly.entity_id
_entity_poly.type
_entity_poly.pdbx_seq_one_letter_code
_entity_poly.pdbx_strand_id
1 'polypeptide(L)'
;MKLGIGTLAFVCFLLLALHYPAYGGEKIYLSDEEAPKMVFPEAEEFEIRVVESTPELREKIKSLIGKVEPSIWEKEYKTYIAKKGTEVIGYAVIVEEIGKHRPITFIVGVTPEGEAGNIAVMIYREPYGSEIRAKRFLKQYEGKTLNDPIRTRKDIVNISGATLSVRAANVGVKKALALISVVYLEGENTGD
;
A
#
# COMPACT_ATOMS: atom_id res chain seq x y z
N MET A 1 29.84 51.84 -58.17
CA MET A 1 30.65 50.64 -57.92
C MET A 1 30.82 50.47 -56.41
N LYS A 2 30.22 49.41 -55.82
CA LYS A 2 30.52 48.81 -54.48
C LYS A 2 30.29 49.78 -53.27
N LEU A 3 29.85 49.42 -52.06
CA LEU A 3 29.79 48.16 -51.31
C LEU A 3 28.97 48.36 -49.99
N GLY A 4 28.26 47.32 -49.51
CA GLY A 4 28.09 46.93 -48.08
C GLY A 4 27.10 47.72 -47.19
N ILE A 5 25.92 47.22 -46.81
CA ILE A 5 25.59 46.18 -45.80
C ILE A 5 26.02 46.56 -44.37
N GLY A 6 25.02 46.64 -43.47
CA GLY A 6 25.21 46.71 -42.03
C GLY A 6 23.90 46.48 -41.27
N THR A 7 23.23 45.35 -41.53
CA THR A 7 22.05 44.89 -40.79
C THR A 7 22.44 44.56 -39.35
N LEU A 8 21.90 45.30 -38.38
CA LEU A 8 22.11 45.05 -36.96
C LEU A 8 21.27 43.83 -36.54
N ALA A 9 21.90 42.65 -36.50
CA ALA A 9 21.25 41.41 -36.09
C ALA A 9 21.08 41.37 -34.56
N PHE A 10 19.84 41.43 -34.10
CA PHE A 10 19.44 41.14 -32.72
C PHE A 10 19.59 39.63 -32.48
N VAL A 11 20.72 39.21 -31.89
CA VAL A 11 20.91 37.80 -31.49
C VAL A 11 20.08 37.56 -30.23
N CYS A 12 18.85 37.09 -30.43
CA CYS A 12 18.00 36.59 -29.38
C CYS A 12 18.54 35.23 -28.93
N PHE A 13 19.16 35.19 -27.74
CA PHE A 13 19.67 33.96 -27.13
C PHE A 13 18.45 33.12 -26.67
N LEU A 14 17.99 32.21 -27.53
CA LEU A 14 16.92 31.28 -27.21
C LEU A 14 17.47 30.24 -26.22
N LEU A 15 17.24 30.48 -24.93
CA LEU A 15 17.44 29.48 -23.87
C LEU A 15 16.45 28.33 -24.09
N LEU A 16 16.88 27.29 -24.82
CA LEU A 16 16.18 26.02 -24.85
C LEU A 16 16.26 25.40 -23.45
N ALA A 17 15.24 25.63 -22.63
CA ALA A 17 15.02 24.84 -21.43
C ALA A 17 14.72 23.40 -21.85
N LEU A 18 15.74 22.53 -21.75
CA LEU A 18 15.58 21.08 -21.82
C LEU A 18 14.58 20.68 -20.72
N HIS A 19 13.31 20.54 -21.08
CA HIS A 19 12.33 19.87 -20.24
C HIS A 19 12.70 18.39 -20.17
N TYR A 20 13.45 18.01 -19.14
CA TYR A 20 13.55 16.61 -18.76
C TYR A 20 12.17 16.17 -18.27
N PRO A 21 11.52 15.16 -18.88
CA PRO A 21 10.35 14.57 -18.25
C PRO A 21 10.80 14.00 -16.91
N ALA A 22 10.12 14.40 -15.83
CA ALA A 22 10.31 13.80 -14.52
C ALA A 22 9.98 12.30 -14.63
N TYR A 23 11.01 11.46 -14.77
CA TYR A 23 10.84 10.01 -14.84
C TYR A 23 10.49 9.48 -13.45
N GLY A 24 9.19 9.24 -13.23
CA GLY A 24 8.67 8.63 -12.01
C GLY A 24 7.26 9.08 -11.67
N GLY A 25 6.32 8.96 -12.61
CA GLY A 25 4.92 9.30 -12.37
C GLY A 25 4.28 8.36 -11.35
N GLU A 26 3.49 8.93 -10.44
CA GLU A 26 2.56 8.19 -9.60
C GLU A 26 1.61 7.37 -10.48
N LYS A 27 1.48 6.07 -10.19
CA LYS A 27 0.54 5.17 -10.86
C LYS A 27 -0.52 4.73 -9.87
N ILE A 28 -1.75 5.18 -10.12
CA ILE A 28 -2.96 4.74 -9.41
C ILE A 28 -3.52 3.55 -10.19
N TYR A 29 -3.64 2.40 -9.53
CA TYR A 29 -4.21 1.17 -10.10
C TYR A 29 -5.63 0.90 -9.61
N LEU A 30 -5.97 1.39 -8.41
CA LEU A 30 -7.29 1.23 -7.80
C LEU A 30 -7.67 2.53 -7.09
N SER A 31 -8.92 2.95 -7.30
CA SER A 31 -9.55 3.97 -6.47
C SER A 31 -10.02 3.41 -5.13
N ASP A 32 -10.33 4.28 -4.18
CA ASP A 32 -10.88 3.91 -2.87
C ASP A 32 -12.23 3.17 -2.95
N GLU A 33 -12.98 3.39 -4.04
CA GLU A 33 -14.28 2.75 -4.29
C GLU A 33 -14.13 1.33 -4.87
N GLU A 34 -13.09 1.10 -5.68
CA GLU A 34 -12.80 -0.19 -6.31
C GLU A 34 -12.02 -1.12 -5.37
N ALA A 35 -11.13 -0.54 -4.55
CA ALA A 35 -10.23 -1.26 -3.66
C ALA A 35 -10.93 -2.34 -2.80
N PRO A 36 -12.02 -2.06 -2.05
CA PRO A 36 -12.62 -3.08 -1.19
C PRO A 36 -13.17 -4.28 -1.97
N LYS A 37 -13.70 -4.06 -3.19
CA LYS A 37 -14.20 -5.13 -4.08
C LYS A 37 -13.08 -6.03 -4.60
N MET A 38 -11.86 -5.52 -4.69
CA MET A 38 -10.69 -6.31 -5.09
C MET A 38 -10.27 -7.32 -4.03
N VAL A 39 -10.57 -7.03 -2.76
CA VAL A 39 -10.19 -7.89 -1.63
C VAL A 39 -11.34 -8.76 -1.11
N PHE A 40 -12.59 -8.32 -1.26
CA PHE A 40 -13.79 -9.11 -1.00
C PHE A 40 -14.76 -9.06 -2.18
N PRO A 41 -14.50 -9.78 -3.29
CA PRO A 41 -15.35 -9.76 -4.48
C PRO A 41 -16.76 -10.34 -4.24
N GLU A 42 -16.93 -11.16 -3.21
CA GLU A 42 -18.19 -11.77 -2.80
C GLU A 42 -19.03 -10.92 -1.83
N ALA A 43 -18.52 -9.77 -1.38
CA ALA A 43 -19.27 -8.85 -0.55
C ALA A 43 -20.38 -8.16 -1.35
N GLU A 44 -21.55 -8.03 -0.72
CA GLU A 44 -22.69 -7.30 -1.26
C GLU A 44 -22.70 -5.84 -0.77
N GLU A 45 -22.15 -5.59 0.41
CA GLU A 45 -22.07 -4.27 1.04
C GLU A 45 -20.72 -4.06 1.74
N PHE A 46 -20.26 -2.81 1.76
CA PHE A 46 -19.13 -2.37 2.57
C PHE A 46 -19.54 -1.21 3.48
N GLU A 47 -19.38 -1.41 4.79
CA GLU A 47 -19.48 -0.31 5.75
C GLU A 47 -18.10 0.35 5.88
N ILE A 48 -18.01 1.63 5.58
CA ILE A 48 -16.75 2.39 5.65
C ILE A 48 -16.61 2.99 7.04
N ARG A 49 -15.44 2.83 7.67
CA ARG A 49 -15.06 3.53 8.89
C ARG A 49 -13.70 4.20 8.73
N VAL A 50 -13.59 5.38 9.32
CA VAL A 50 -12.32 6.10 9.43
C VAL A 50 -11.85 5.98 10.87
N VAL A 51 -10.68 5.38 11.07
CA VAL A 51 -10.08 5.14 12.38
C VAL A 51 -8.93 6.12 12.58
N GLU A 52 -9.04 6.99 13.57
CA GLU A 52 -7.96 7.92 13.91
C GLU A 52 -6.71 7.16 14.38
N SER A 53 -5.53 7.58 13.90
CA SER A 53 -4.25 7.02 14.34
C SER A 53 -3.80 7.66 15.66
N THR A 54 -4.49 7.32 16.76
CA THR A 54 -4.13 7.82 18.10
C THR A 54 -2.80 7.24 18.57
N PRO A 55 -2.07 7.90 19.50
CA PRO A 55 -0.84 7.35 20.08
C PRO A 55 -0.99 5.93 20.63
N GLU A 56 -2.13 5.63 21.26
CA GLU A 56 -2.43 4.32 21.85
C GLU A 56 -2.58 3.24 20.77
N LEU A 57 -3.31 3.54 19.68
CA LEU A 57 -3.44 2.62 18.55
C LEU A 57 -2.09 2.35 17.90
N ARG A 58 -1.29 3.40 17.71
CA ARG A 58 0.07 3.29 17.13
C ARG A 58 0.96 2.36 17.96
N GLU A 59 0.93 2.51 19.27
CA GLU A 59 1.73 1.68 20.17
C GLU A 59 1.26 0.22 20.17
N LYS A 60 -0.05 -0.02 20.19
CA LYS A 60 -0.60 -1.38 20.06
C LYS A 60 -0.19 -2.06 18.75
N ILE A 61 -0.31 -1.35 17.62
CA ILE A 61 0.11 -1.87 16.30
C ILE A 61 1.59 -2.28 16.34
N LYS A 62 2.47 -1.40 16.83
CA LYS A 62 3.91 -1.69 16.93
C LYS A 62 4.19 -2.89 17.83
N SER A 63 3.55 -2.95 18.99
CA SER A 63 3.70 -4.05 19.94
C SER A 63 3.35 -5.41 19.32
N LEU A 64 2.21 -5.49 18.61
CA LEU A 64 1.77 -6.71 17.94
C LEU A 64 2.68 -7.13 16.78
N ILE A 65 3.25 -6.19 16.02
CA ILE A 65 4.17 -6.49 14.92
C ILE A 65 5.54 -6.95 15.45
N GLY A 66 5.97 -6.41 16.59
CA GLY A 66 7.23 -6.75 17.25
C GLY A 66 8.45 -6.08 16.60
N LYS A 67 9.40 -6.88 16.11
CA LYS A 67 10.74 -6.38 15.70
C LYS A 67 10.78 -5.63 14.36
N VAL A 68 9.68 -5.62 13.61
CA VAL A 68 9.59 -4.92 12.33
C VAL A 68 9.01 -3.55 12.60
N GLU A 69 9.73 -2.49 12.25
CA GLU A 69 9.22 -1.13 12.40
C GLU A 69 8.33 -0.79 11.19
N PRO A 70 7.00 -0.62 11.38
CA PRO A 70 6.13 -0.09 10.34
C PRO A 70 6.31 1.42 10.19
N SER A 71 5.93 1.93 9.02
CA SER A 71 5.56 3.33 8.92
C SER A 71 4.33 3.64 9.77
N ILE A 72 4.28 4.81 10.40
CA ILE A 72 3.14 5.28 11.21
C ILE A 72 2.94 6.79 10.96
N TRP A 73 2.77 7.19 9.70
CA TRP A 73 2.56 8.60 9.34
C TRP A 73 1.11 8.90 8.98
N GLU A 74 0.28 7.88 8.74
CA GLU A 74 -1.12 8.06 8.48
C GLU A 74 -1.80 8.70 9.70
N LYS A 75 -2.53 9.80 9.47
CA LYS A 75 -3.30 10.46 10.53
C LYS A 75 -4.53 9.64 10.90
N GLU A 76 -5.07 8.91 9.94
CA GLU A 76 -6.24 8.06 10.05
C GLU A 76 -6.12 6.92 9.04
N TYR A 77 -6.85 5.84 9.30
CA TYR A 77 -6.93 4.67 8.44
C TYR A 77 -8.36 4.50 7.94
N LYS A 78 -8.51 4.37 6.62
CA LYS A 78 -9.78 3.98 6.01
C LYS A 78 -9.91 2.46 6.07
N THR A 79 -10.98 2.03 6.72
CA THR A 79 -11.30 0.63 6.99
C THR A 79 -12.68 0.30 6.43
N TYR A 80 -12.89 -0.97 6.10
CA TYR A 80 -14.11 -1.47 5.49
C TYR A 80 -14.53 -2.73 6.22
N ILE A 81 -15.81 -2.85 6.54
CA ILE A 81 -16.43 -4.10 7.02
C ILE A 81 -17.18 -4.69 5.82
N ALA A 82 -16.73 -5.84 5.34
CA ALA A 82 -17.31 -6.54 4.20
C ALA A 82 -18.49 -7.41 4.67
N LYS A 83 -19.66 -7.25 4.05
CA LYS A 83 -20.87 -8.00 4.41
C LYS A 83 -21.46 -8.73 3.22
N LYS A 84 -22.03 -9.90 3.49
CA LYS A 84 -22.86 -10.67 2.55
C LYS A 84 -24.19 -10.98 3.23
N GLY A 85 -25.27 -10.35 2.78
CA GLY A 85 -26.49 -10.25 3.59
C GLY A 85 -26.20 -9.67 4.98
N THR A 86 -26.56 -10.42 6.03
CA THR A 86 -26.35 -10.00 7.44
C THR A 86 -25.02 -10.48 8.03
N GLU A 87 -24.24 -11.28 7.30
CA GLU A 87 -22.99 -11.87 7.76
C GLU A 87 -21.81 -10.92 7.48
N VAL A 88 -20.95 -10.72 8.48
CA VAL A 88 -19.64 -10.07 8.28
C VAL A 88 -18.67 -11.14 7.79
N ILE A 89 -18.18 -10.97 6.57
CA ILE A 89 -17.27 -11.94 5.91
C ILE A 89 -15.80 -11.52 6.00
N GLY A 90 -15.52 -10.36 6.59
CA GLY A 90 -14.17 -9.90 6.88
C GLY A 90 -14.05 -8.39 6.91
N TYR A 91 -12.80 -7.93 7.01
CA TYR A 91 -12.44 -6.54 7.16
C TYR A 91 -11.34 -6.18 6.17
N ALA A 92 -11.32 -4.95 5.67
CA ALA A 92 -10.21 -4.44 4.88
C ALA A 92 -9.69 -3.13 5.44
N VAL A 93 -8.40 -2.87 5.23
CA VAL A 93 -7.79 -1.59 5.59
C VAL A 93 -6.83 -1.13 4.51
N ILE A 94 -6.82 0.18 4.27
CA ILE A 94 -5.82 0.85 3.45
C ILE A 94 -4.66 1.25 4.33
N VAL A 95 -3.46 0.82 3.96
CA VAL A 95 -2.21 1.14 4.66
C VAL A 95 -1.13 1.55 3.66
N GLU A 96 -0.18 2.36 4.12
CA GLU A 96 1.01 2.68 3.35
C GLU A 96 2.25 2.08 3.98
N GLU A 97 3.25 1.81 3.13
CA GLU A 97 4.61 1.50 3.56
C GLU A 97 5.65 2.06 2.60
N ILE A 98 6.83 2.40 3.13
CA ILE A 98 7.90 3.00 2.34
C ILE A 98 8.55 1.93 1.45
N GLY A 99 8.56 2.17 0.14
CA GLY A 99 9.32 1.38 -0.83
C GLY A 99 10.81 1.70 -0.75
N LYS A 100 11.40 2.10 -1.88
CA LYS A 100 12.78 2.61 -1.90
C LYS A 100 12.88 4.06 -1.42
N HIS A 101 11.96 4.89 -1.88
CA HIS A 101 11.94 6.34 -1.70
C HIS A 101 10.52 6.90 -1.53
N ARG A 102 9.48 6.20 -1.99
CA ARG A 102 8.10 6.68 -1.96
C ARG A 102 7.16 5.64 -1.34
N PRO A 103 6.05 6.07 -0.72
CA PRO A 103 5.08 5.15 -0.15
C PRO A 103 4.39 4.35 -1.25
N ILE A 104 4.14 3.08 -0.95
CA ILE A 104 3.26 2.19 -1.69
C ILE A 104 1.98 2.07 -0.88
N THR A 105 0.84 2.29 -1.52
CA THR A 105 -0.47 2.20 -0.87
C THR A 105 -1.07 0.83 -1.18
N PHE A 106 -1.48 0.11 -0.14
CA PHE A 106 -2.08 -1.22 -0.22
C PHE A 106 -3.50 -1.18 0.34
N ILE A 107 -4.37 -2.03 -0.19
CA ILE A 107 -5.52 -2.52 0.54
C ILE A 107 -5.29 -3.98 0.89
N VAL A 108 -5.55 -4.34 2.15
CA VAL A 108 -5.37 -5.69 2.66
C VAL A 108 -6.70 -6.14 3.25
N GLY A 109 -7.24 -7.23 2.73
CA GLY A 109 -8.35 -7.95 3.33
C GLY A 109 -7.86 -8.87 4.44
N VAL A 110 -8.63 -8.97 5.51
CA VAL A 110 -8.39 -9.79 6.70
C VAL A 110 -9.68 -10.52 7.04
N THR A 111 -9.59 -11.84 7.21
CA THR A 111 -10.75 -12.67 7.55
C THR A 111 -11.21 -12.40 8.99
N PRO A 112 -12.44 -12.80 9.37
CA PRO A 112 -12.89 -12.71 10.76
C PRO A 112 -11.96 -13.41 11.76
N GLU A 113 -11.25 -14.45 11.32
CA GLU A 113 -10.28 -15.21 12.13
C GLU A 113 -8.92 -14.51 12.28
N GLY A 114 -8.74 -13.33 11.66
CA GLY A 114 -7.48 -12.58 11.72
C GLY A 114 -6.40 -13.08 10.76
N GLU A 115 -6.79 -13.78 9.69
CA GLU A 115 -5.88 -14.22 8.63
C GLU A 115 -5.86 -13.23 7.47
N ALA A 116 -4.72 -13.07 6.82
CA ALA A 116 -4.62 -12.27 5.60
C ALA A 116 -5.37 -12.96 4.45
N GLY A 117 -6.32 -12.24 3.85
CA GLY A 117 -7.04 -12.67 2.65
C GLY A 117 -6.41 -12.11 1.38
N ASN A 118 -7.25 -11.65 0.46
CA ASN A 118 -6.80 -10.97 -0.74
C ASN A 118 -6.13 -9.63 -0.42
N ILE A 119 -5.15 -9.26 -1.23
CA ILE A 119 -4.40 -8.00 -1.13
C ILE A 119 -4.33 -7.37 -2.51
N ALA A 120 -4.33 -6.04 -2.57
CA ALA A 120 -4.05 -5.31 -3.79
C ALA A 120 -3.16 -4.09 -3.54
N VAL A 121 -2.32 -3.77 -4.54
CA VAL A 121 -1.56 -2.51 -4.58
C VAL A 121 -2.45 -1.46 -5.23
N MET A 122 -2.75 -0.38 -4.50
CA MET A 122 -3.60 0.71 -4.97
C MET A 122 -2.79 1.76 -5.71
N ILE A 123 -1.69 2.23 -5.11
CA ILE A 123 -0.88 3.33 -5.65
C ILE A 123 0.60 2.97 -5.54
N TYR A 124 1.33 3.11 -6.64
CA TYR A 124 2.76 2.85 -6.71
C TYR A 124 3.49 4.04 -7.33
N ARG A 125 4.46 4.59 -6.60
CA ARG A 125 5.07 5.90 -6.89
C ARG A 125 6.54 5.80 -7.29
N GLU A 126 6.98 4.61 -7.72
CA GLU A 126 8.37 4.36 -8.10
C GLU A 126 8.47 3.81 -9.52
N PRO A 127 9.58 4.06 -10.23
CA PRO A 127 9.75 3.62 -11.62
C PRO A 127 9.87 2.09 -11.77
N TYR A 128 10.34 1.39 -10.74
CA TYR A 128 10.62 -0.05 -10.76
C TYR A 128 10.06 -0.73 -9.51
N GLY A 129 9.75 -2.02 -9.60
CA GLY A 129 9.28 -2.84 -8.48
C GLY A 129 7.77 -3.01 -8.39
N SER A 130 7.02 -2.39 -9.32
CA SER A 130 5.54 -2.51 -9.41
C SER A 130 5.05 -3.94 -9.73
N GLU A 131 5.96 -4.85 -10.04
CA GLU A 131 5.72 -6.28 -10.24
C GLU A 131 5.10 -6.93 -9.00
N ILE A 132 5.28 -6.36 -7.80
CA ILE A 132 4.60 -6.81 -6.58
C ILE A 132 3.07 -6.75 -6.67
N ARG A 133 2.49 -6.03 -7.65
CA ARG A 133 1.03 -6.01 -7.86
C ARG A 133 0.48 -7.33 -8.38
N ALA A 134 1.34 -8.21 -8.91
CA ALA A 134 0.88 -9.43 -9.57
C ALA A 134 0.12 -10.32 -8.57
N LYS A 135 -1.11 -10.75 -8.93
CA LYS A 135 -1.95 -11.61 -8.08
C LYS A 135 -1.20 -12.86 -7.59
N ARG A 136 -0.38 -13.47 -8.45
CA ARG A 136 0.48 -14.61 -8.08
C ARG A 136 1.46 -14.30 -6.95
N PHE A 137 2.03 -13.09 -6.93
CA PHE A 137 2.95 -12.67 -5.87
C PHE A 137 2.19 -12.43 -4.56
N LEU A 138 1.07 -11.69 -4.62
CA LEU A 138 0.27 -11.34 -3.44
C LEU A 138 -0.44 -12.55 -2.81
N LYS A 139 -0.70 -13.61 -3.57
CA LYS A 139 -1.26 -14.87 -3.05
C LYS A 139 -0.39 -15.53 -1.97
N GLN A 140 0.90 -15.18 -1.89
CA GLN A 140 1.81 -15.72 -0.86
C GLN A 140 1.44 -15.32 0.57
N TYR A 141 0.58 -14.30 0.74
CA TYR A 141 0.14 -13.85 2.07
C TYR A 141 -1.16 -14.50 2.53
N GLU A 142 -1.89 -15.18 1.65
CA GLU A 142 -3.17 -15.82 1.96
C GLU A 142 -3.03 -16.80 3.14
N GLY A 143 -3.89 -16.67 4.16
CA GLY A 143 -3.90 -17.48 5.38
C GLY A 143 -2.84 -17.12 6.41
N LYS A 144 -2.01 -16.09 6.18
CA LYS A 144 -0.99 -15.67 7.16
C LYS A 144 -1.58 -14.84 8.28
N THR A 145 -1.14 -15.10 9.50
CA THR A 145 -1.50 -14.36 10.72
C THR A 145 -0.37 -13.46 11.20
N LEU A 146 -0.60 -12.70 12.28
CA LEU A 146 0.44 -11.92 12.96
C LEU A 146 1.58 -12.79 13.49
N ASN A 147 1.26 -14.02 13.91
CA ASN A 147 2.21 -14.98 14.48
C ASN A 147 3.12 -15.61 13.41
N ASP A 148 2.72 -15.55 12.15
CA ASP A 148 3.51 -16.11 11.06
C ASP A 148 4.74 -15.25 10.72
N PRO A 149 5.85 -15.89 10.31
CA PRO A 149 6.97 -15.18 9.75
C PRO A 149 6.64 -14.68 8.33
N ILE A 150 6.93 -13.40 8.07
CA ILE A 150 6.74 -12.75 6.76
C ILE A 150 8.05 -12.04 6.35
N ARG A 151 9.08 -12.83 6.03
CA ARG A 151 10.43 -12.32 5.70
C ARG A 151 10.76 -12.55 4.23
N THR A 152 11.30 -11.51 3.61
CA THR A 152 11.78 -11.53 2.22
C THR A 152 12.85 -12.61 2.02
N ARG A 153 12.73 -13.41 0.95
CA ARG A 153 13.64 -14.53 0.60
C ARG A 153 13.64 -15.71 1.59
N LYS A 154 12.74 -15.72 2.57
CA LYS A 154 12.56 -16.86 3.48
C LYS A 154 11.13 -17.38 3.39
N ASP A 155 10.18 -16.55 3.79
CA ASP A 155 8.76 -16.92 3.85
C ASP A 155 7.98 -16.33 2.66
N ILE A 156 8.51 -15.26 2.06
CA ILE A 156 7.96 -14.62 0.85
C ILE A 156 9.03 -14.65 -0.26
N VAL A 157 8.70 -15.27 -1.39
CA VAL A 157 9.54 -15.31 -2.58
C VAL A 157 9.73 -13.88 -3.08
N ASN A 158 11.00 -13.52 -3.27
CA ASN A 158 11.37 -12.18 -3.70
C ASN A 158 11.18 -12.00 -5.21
N ILE A 159 10.95 -10.76 -5.64
CA ILE A 159 11.05 -10.35 -7.04
C ILE A 159 12.40 -9.67 -7.27
N SER A 160 13.16 -10.16 -8.25
CA SER A 160 14.46 -9.59 -8.63
C SER A 160 14.32 -8.10 -8.95
N GLY A 161 15.20 -7.27 -8.37
CA GLY A 161 15.15 -5.81 -8.53
C GLY A 161 14.09 -5.08 -7.69
N ALA A 162 13.17 -5.80 -7.02
CA ALA A 162 12.07 -5.21 -6.24
C ALA A 162 12.13 -5.54 -4.74
N THR A 163 13.32 -5.83 -4.20
CA THR A 163 13.48 -6.31 -2.80
C THR A 163 12.89 -5.33 -1.77
N LEU A 164 13.01 -4.02 -1.99
CA LEU A 164 12.46 -3.01 -1.08
C LEU A 164 10.94 -2.94 -1.18
N SER A 165 10.37 -3.06 -2.37
CA SER A 165 8.92 -3.15 -2.58
C SER A 165 8.32 -4.41 -1.95
N VAL A 166 9.03 -5.55 -2.02
CA VAL A 166 8.63 -6.79 -1.32
C VAL A 166 8.69 -6.61 0.19
N ARG A 167 9.73 -5.94 0.71
CA ARG A 167 9.82 -5.63 2.14
C ARG A 167 8.65 -4.73 2.57
N ALA A 168 8.34 -3.68 1.81
CA ALA A 168 7.20 -2.81 2.06
C ALA A 168 5.88 -3.58 2.11
N ALA A 169 5.65 -4.48 1.15
CA ALA A 169 4.46 -5.35 1.16
C ALA A 169 4.39 -6.24 2.41
N ASN A 170 5.52 -6.84 2.83
CA ASN A 170 5.55 -7.65 4.05
C ASN A 170 5.18 -6.85 5.30
N VAL A 171 5.73 -5.63 5.44
CA VAL A 171 5.43 -4.74 6.55
C VAL A 171 3.98 -4.26 6.49
N GLY A 172 3.49 -3.90 5.31
CA GLY A 172 2.13 -3.42 5.09
C GLY A 172 1.09 -4.48 5.45
N VAL A 173 1.33 -5.75 5.10
CA VAL A 173 0.46 -6.86 5.50
C VAL A 173 0.46 -7.04 7.02
N LYS A 174 1.63 -7.04 7.68
CA LYS A 174 1.68 -7.13 9.16
C LYS A 174 0.98 -5.95 9.84
N LYS A 175 1.16 -4.74 9.29
CA LYS A 175 0.51 -3.52 9.78
C LYS A 175 -1.01 -3.60 9.65
N ALA A 176 -1.51 -4.07 8.52
CA ALA A 176 -2.94 -4.28 8.30
C ALA A 176 -3.53 -5.32 9.26
N LEU A 177 -2.87 -6.47 9.42
CA LEU A 177 -3.28 -7.51 10.36
C LEU A 177 -3.33 -6.98 11.81
N ALA A 178 -2.31 -6.24 12.23
CA ALA A 178 -2.24 -5.68 13.58
C ALA A 178 -3.33 -4.63 13.81
N LEU A 179 -3.55 -3.76 12.83
CA LEU A 179 -4.59 -2.74 12.90
C LEU A 179 -5.98 -3.37 12.98
N ILE A 180 -6.31 -4.31 12.08
CA ILE A 180 -7.62 -4.99 12.10
C ILE A 180 -7.82 -5.75 13.41
N SER A 181 -6.77 -6.42 13.90
CA SER A 181 -6.81 -7.11 15.20
C SER A 181 -7.24 -6.15 16.31
N VAL A 182 -6.58 -4.99 16.44
CA VAL A 182 -6.88 -4.02 17.49
C VAL A 182 -8.26 -3.39 17.36
N VAL A 183 -8.68 -3.08 16.12
CA VAL A 183 -9.90 -2.31 15.87
C VAL A 183 -11.16 -3.18 15.90
N TYR A 184 -11.07 -4.43 15.46
CA TYR A 184 -12.24 -5.28 15.23
C TYR A 184 -12.22 -6.62 15.95
N LEU A 185 -11.05 -7.19 16.26
CA LEU A 185 -10.94 -8.58 16.76
C LEU A 185 -10.55 -8.68 18.24
N GLU A 186 -9.97 -7.62 18.82
CA GLU A 186 -9.71 -7.49 20.26
C GLU A 186 -11.06 -7.40 21.01
N GLY A 187 -11.58 -8.56 21.40
CA GLY A 187 -12.88 -8.75 22.05
C GLY A 187 -13.45 -10.17 21.87
N GLU A 188 -13.02 -10.89 20.83
CA GLU A 188 -13.46 -12.26 20.54
C GLU A 188 -12.40 -13.34 20.89
N ASN A 189 -11.13 -12.95 21.04
CA ASN A 189 -10.00 -13.86 21.29
C ASN A 189 -9.52 -13.93 22.76
N THR A 190 -10.36 -13.54 23.74
CA THR A 190 -10.17 -13.91 25.16
C THR A 190 -11.10 -15.07 25.49
N GLY A 191 -10.72 -16.26 25.06
CA GLY A 191 -11.44 -17.50 25.29
C GLY A 191 -10.56 -18.71 25.03
N ASP A 192 -9.53 -18.90 25.86
CA ASP A 192 -9.12 -20.16 26.51
C ASP A 192 -7.78 -20.00 27.26
#